data_AF-A0A285BCU2-F1
#
_entry.id   AF-A0A285BCU2-F1
#
_cell.length_a   1.000
_cell.length_b   1.000
_cell.length_c   1.000
_cell.angle_alpha   90.00
_cell.angle_beta   90.00
_cell.angle_gamma   90.00
#
_symmetry.space_group_name_H-M   'P 1'
#
loop_
_entity.id
_entity.type
_entity.pdbx_description
1 polymer ?
#
loop_
_entity_poly.entity_id
_entity_poly.type
_entity_poly.pdbx_seq_one_letter_code
_entity_poly.pdbx_strand_id
1 'polypeptide(L)'
;MSNEELIKEYQEGNHSALDELIIQNEKIVKFFANKYYGIASRALVDFDDLVQEGWIAFIKAIEKYRFDDEEPIKFSSYASEVIKYRMITFINRNICRIKKSDSNSEQIKICSISETISGTDDVTIEESIADEQSEEPFILIEDEIDNEILREDLFNVIYTVLGKGAGLVRNVLIMHYGLKGQPQTFEQIAKKFKVTRQSVQEAEFKAIKKIRNSEAGKALMKKYQWMVFNSLEHEKDQINQFASPDIVLEMLETLDNLLYGILNQCC
;
A
#
# COMPACT_ATOMS: atom_id res chain seq x y z
N MET A 1 18.97 -44.59 32.61
CA MET A 1 18.15 -43.81 33.56
C MET A 1 16.78 -43.58 32.93
N SER A 2 15.73 -43.51 33.73
CA SER A 2 14.41 -43.10 33.25
C SER A 2 14.43 -41.61 32.88
N ASN A 3 13.51 -41.19 32.01
CA ASN A 3 13.33 -39.77 31.68
C ASN A 3 13.09 -38.94 32.95
N GLU A 4 12.25 -39.43 33.85
CA GLU A 4 11.89 -38.77 35.11
C GLU A 4 13.09 -38.58 36.05
N GLU A 5 14.02 -39.53 36.08
CA GLU A 5 15.26 -39.45 36.87
C GLU A 5 16.18 -38.36 36.32
N LEU A 6 16.40 -38.37 35.00
CA LEU A 6 17.23 -37.37 34.31
C LEU A 6 16.65 -35.95 34.42
N ILE A 7 15.33 -35.81 34.38
CA ILE A 7 14.66 -34.52 34.57
C ILE A 7 14.92 -33.99 35.97
N LYS A 8 14.84 -34.85 36.99
CA LYS A 8 15.12 -34.46 38.36
C LYS A 8 16.56 -33.99 38.52
N GLU A 9 17.53 -34.73 37.98
CA GLU A 9 18.94 -34.31 37.99
C GLU A 9 19.16 -32.96 37.26
N TYR A 10 18.49 -32.77 36.13
CA TYR A 10 18.55 -31.50 35.39
C TYR A 10 17.98 -30.33 36.22
N GLN A 11 16.84 -30.53 36.88
CA GLN A 11 16.22 -29.53 37.75
C GLN A 11 17.06 -29.22 39.00
N GLU A 12 17.86 -30.17 39.46
CA GLU A 12 18.85 -29.99 40.54
C GLU A 12 20.13 -29.26 40.08
N GLY A 13 20.27 -28.98 38.78
CA GLY A 13 21.36 -28.19 38.19
C GLY A 13 22.39 -29.00 37.40
N ASN A 14 22.19 -30.31 37.21
CA ASN A 14 23.07 -31.12 36.37
C ASN A 14 22.71 -30.96 34.89
N HIS A 15 23.38 -30.05 34.19
CA HIS A 15 23.13 -29.79 32.77
C HIS A 15 23.50 -30.96 31.84
N SER A 16 24.39 -31.89 32.26
CA SER A 16 24.75 -33.06 31.44
C SER A 16 23.58 -34.02 31.25
N ALA A 17 22.58 -33.99 32.14
CA ALA A 17 21.38 -34.80 32.03
C ALA A 17 20.47 -34.37 30.86
N LEU A 18 20.56 -33.09 30.43
CA LEU A 18 19.77 -32.58 29.30
C LEU A 18 20.20 -33.22 27.97
N ASP A 19 21.50 -33.35 27.74
CA ASP A 19 22.02 -33.95 26.51
C ASP A 19 21.57 -35.41 26.39
N GLU A 20 21.57 -36.14 27.51
CA GLU A 20 21.11 -37.53 27.55
C GLU A 20 19.59 -37.63 27.30
N LEU A 21 18.79 -36.70 27.87
CA LEU A 21 17.35 -36.61 27.59
C LEU A 21 17.05 -36.34 26.11
N ILE A 22 17.82 -35.45 25.47
CA ILE A 22 17.67 -35.12 24.05
C ILE A 22 17.94 -36.37 23.20
N ILE A 23 19.06 -37.06 23.44
CA ILE A 23 19.43 -38.26 22.67
C ILE A 23 18.38 -39.37 22.84
N GLN A 24 17.88 -39.60 24.06
CA GLN A 24 16.90 -40.65 24.32
C GLN A 24 15.54 -40.39 23.66
N ASN A 25 15.13 -39.12 23.53
CA ASN A 25 13.78 -38.74 23.12
C ASN A 25 13.69 -38.12 21.72
N GLU A 26 14.76 -38.16 20.93
CA GLU A 26 14.82 -37.65 19.55
C GLU A 26 13.67 -38.15 18.67
N LYS A 27 13.33 -39.45 18.82
CA LYS A 27 12.28 -40.09 18.03
C LYS A 27 10.89 -39.51 18.32
N ILE A 28 10.62 -39.04 19.54
CA ILE A 28 9.32 -38.46 19.89
C ILE A 28 9.12 -37.14 19.15
N VAL A 29 10.14 -36.28 19.15
CA VAL A 29 10.09 -34.98 18.45
C VAL A 29 9.97 -35.21 16.94
N LYS A 30 10.80 -36.09 16.37
CA LYS A 30 10.73 -36.45 14.94
C LYS A 30 9.39 -37.08 14.55
N PHE A 31 8.77 -37.87 15.42
CA PHE A 31 7.44 -38.43 15.19
C PHE A 31 6.38 -37.34 15.04
N PHE A 32 6.35 -36.37 15.95
CA PHE A 32 5.40 -35.25 15.85
C PHE A 32 5.69 -34.32 14.67
N ALA A 33 6.97 -34.03 14.39
CA ALA A 33 7.35 -33.26 13.21
C ALA A 33 6.84 -33.92 11.92
N ASN A 34 7.09 -35.22 11.73
CA ASN A 34 6.59 -35.96 10.57
C ASN A 34 5.05 -35.98 10.50
N LYS A 35 4.37 -36.16 11.64
CA LYS A 35 2.91 -36.17 11.72
C LYS A 35 2.30 -34.84 11.27
N TYR A 36 2.92 -33.72 11.60
CA TYR A 36 2.40 -32.38 11.30
C TYR A 36 2.99 -31.73 10.04
N TYR A 37 4.06 -32.29 9.47
CA TYR A 37 4.74 -31.73 8.30
C TYR A 37 3.83 -31.56 7.08
N GLY A 38 2.95 -32.52 6.80
CA GLY A 38 1.98 -32.41 5.69
C GLY A 38 0.94 -31.28 5.84
N ILE A 39 0.78 -30.74 7.05
CA ILE A 39 -0.04 -29.55 7.32
C ILE A 39 0.85 -28.31 7.29
N ALA A 40 2.08 -28.40 7.82
CA ALA A 40 3.07 -27.35 7.85
C ALA A 40 3.52 -26.88 6.46
N SER A 41 3.52 -27.76 5.45
CA SER A 41 3.86 -27.40 4.07
C SER A 41 2.91 -26.33 3.48
N ARG A 42 1.67 -26.24 3.96
CA ARG A 42 0.72 -25.16 3.60
C ARG A 42 1.06 -23.82 4.24
N ALA A 43 1.93 -23.82 5.24
CA ALA A 43 2.35 -22.66 6.02
C ALA A 43 3.74 -22.14 5.63
N LEU A 44 4.33 -22.65 4.53
CA LEU A 44 5.71 -22.36 4.12
C LEU A 44 6.74 -22.63 5.25
N VAL A 45 6.42 -23.56 6.14
CA VAL A 45 7.29 -23.97 7.25
C VAL A 45 8.10 -25.18 6.80
N ASP A 46 9.43 -25.09 6.94
CA ASP A 46 10.31 -26.21 6.64
C ASP A 46 10.25 -27.29 7.73
N PHE A 47 10.64 -28.52 7.37
CA PHE A 47 10.66 -29.65 8.29
C PHE A 47 11.58 -29.38 9.48
N ASP A 48 12.76 -28.80 9.21
CA ASP A 48 13.75 -28.52 10.23
C ASP A 48 13.26 -27.47 11.22
N ASP A 49 12.56 -26.43 10.77
CA ASP A 49 11.93 -25.44 11.65
C ASP A 49 10.93 -26.08 12.61
N LEU A 50 10.13 -27.01 12.10
CA LEU A 50 9.15 -27.73 12.91
C LEU A 50 9.82 -28.61 13.96
N VAL A 51 10.90 -29.30 13.60
CA VAL A 51 11.72 -30.08 14.53
C VAL A 51 12.29 -29.19 15.63
N GLN A 52 12.82 -28.01 15.28
CA GLN A 52 13.38 -27.07 16.24
C GLN A 52 12.34 -26.53 17.23
N GLU A 53 11.15 -26.16 16.75
CA GLU A 53 10.05 -25.75 17.63
C GLU A 53 9.59 -26.90 18.56
N GLY A 54 9.66 -28.14 18.08
CA GLY A 54 9.46 -29.33 18.91
C GLY A 54 10.48 -29.46 20.04
N TRP A 55 11.77 -29.22 19.75
CA TRP A 55 12.83 -29.25 20.77
C TRP A 55 12.67 -28.14 21.80
N ILE A 56 12.34 -26.91 21.36
CA ILE A 56 12.05 -25.79 22.27
C ILE A 56 10.90 -26.15 23.20
N ALA A 57 9.85 -26.81 22.69
CA ALA A 57 8.72 -27.26 23.49
C ALA A 57 9.11 -28.36 24.49
N PHE A 58 9.93 -29.31 24.05
CA PHE A 58 10.41 -30.41 24.87
C PHE A 58 11.25 -29.90 26.07
N ILE A 59 12.20 -29.00 25.83
CA ILE A 59 13.02 -28.39 26.89
C ILE A 59 12.12 -27.63 27.88
N LYS A 60 11.15 -26.85 27.37
CA LYS A 60 10.16 -26.17 28.23
C LYS A 60 9.28 -27.13 29.02
N ALA A 61 9.02 -28.32 28.51
CA ALA A 61 8.29 -29.35 29.22
C ALA A 61 9.14 -29.91 30.38
N ILE A 62 10.44 -30.14 30.16
CA ILE A 62 11.39 -30.56 31.21
C ILE A 62 11.41 -29.55 32.36
N GLU A 63 11.54 -28.26 32.05
CA GLU A 63 11.60 -27.18 33.05
C GLU A 63 10.31 -27.05 33.87
N LYS A 64 9.17 -27.39 33.29
CA LYS A 64 7.84 -27.21 33.91
C LYS A 64 7.26 -28.48 34.51
N TYR A 65 7.88 -29.64 34.28
CA TYR A 65 7.39 -30.91 34.76
C TYR A 65 7.47 -30.97 36.30
N ARG A 66 6.36 -31.37 36.93
CA ARG A 66 6.23 -31.45 38.39
C ARG A 66 6.04 -32.90 38.80
N PHE A 67 6.65 -33.27 39.91
CA PHE A 67 6.59 -34.62 40.48
C PHE A 67 5.58 -34.74 41.63
N ASP A 68 5.04 -33.62 42.10
CA ASP A 68 4.30 -33.53 43.37
C ASP A 68 2.79 -33.89 43.26
N ASP A 69 2.34 -34.34 42.09
CA ASP A 69 0.95 -34.74 41.87
C ASP A 69 0.67 -36.11 42.54
N GLU A 70 -0.54 -36.30 43.09
CA GLU A 70 -0.93 -37.57 43.76
C GLU A 70 -0.79 -38.79 42.83
N GLU A 71 -0.98 -38.59 41.52
CA GLU A 71 -0.68 -39.56 40.47
C GLU A 71 0.10 -38.88 39.32
N PRO A 72 1.45 -38.94 39.33
CA PRO A 72 2.25 -38.26 38.33
C PRO A 72 2.10 -38.92 36.96
N ILE A 73 1.69 -38.12 35.98
CA ILE A 73 1.59 -38.55 34.58
C ILE A 73 3.00 -38.76 34.04
N LYS A 74 3.24 -39.86 33.33
CA LYS A 74 4.53 -40.12 32.66
C LYS A 74 4.98 -38.92 31.83
N PHE A 75 6.27 -38.60 31.90
CA PHE A 75 6.80 -37.42 31.21
C PHE A 75 6.59 -37.50 29.69
N SER A 76 6.70 -38.68 29.09
CA SER A 76 6.48 -38.87 27.65
C SER A 76 5.09 -38.42 27.20
N SER A 77 4.05 -38.70 28.00
CA SER A 77 2.67 -38.26 27.73
C SER A 77 2.55 -36.74 27.87
N TYR A 78 3.14 -36.16 28.92
CA TYR A 78 3.13 -34.72 29.14
C TYR A 78 3.86 -33.95 28.03
N ALA A 79 5.10 -34.34 27.73
CA ALA A 79 5.92 -33.75 26.69
C ALA A 79 5.26 -33.82 25.31
N SER A 80 4.57 -34.94 25.01
CA SER A 80 3.82 -35.12 23.77
C SER A 80 2.78 -34.03 23.54
N GLU A 81 1.99 -33.68 24.54
CA GLU A 81 0.97 -32.63 24.42
C GLU A 81 1.59 -31.23 24.27
N VAL A 82 2.70 -30.95 24.98
CA VAL A 82 3.41 -29.67 24.87
C VAL A 82 4.04 -29.49 23.48
N ILE A 83 4.71 -30.52 22.96
CA ILE A 83 5.30 -30.53 21.61
C ILE A 83 4.21 -30.31 20.56
N LYS A 84 3.15 -31.10 20.61
CA LYS A 84 2.00 -31.01 19.71
C LYS A 84 1.40 -29.60 19.71
N TYR A 85 1.10 -29.05 20.89
CA TYR A 85 0.51 -27.71 21.00
C TYR A 85 1.43 -26.64 20.42
N ARG A 86 2.73 -26.71 20.71
CA ARG A 86 3.71 -25.75 20.21
C ARG A 86 3.81 -25.80 18.68
N MET A 87 3.98 -26.98 18.10
CA MET A 87 4.06 -27.19 16.66
C MET A 87 2.80 -26.69 15.94
N ILE A 88 1.61 -27.06 16.42
CA ILE A 88 0.33 -26.60 15.84
C ILE A 88 0.22 -25.07 15.93
N THR A 89 0.56 -24.48 17.07
CA THR A 89 0.53 -23.03 17.25
C THR A 89 1.51 -22.32 16.32
N PHE A 90 2.70 -22.87 16.14
CA PHE A 90 3.71 -22.36 15.22
C PHE A 90 3.25 -22.42 13.77
N ILE A 91 2.72 -23.57 13.33
CA ILE A 91 2.12 -23.73 12.00
C ILE A 91 1.02 -22.67 11.80
N ASN A 92 0.06 -22.58 12.72
CA ASN A 92 -1.06 -21.64 12.59
C ASN A 92 -0.64 -20.16 12.54
N ARG A 93 0.50 -19.81 13.15
CA ARG A 93 1.06 -18.45 13.07
C ARG A 93 1.69 -18.15 11.72
N ASN A 94 2.29 -19.18 11.09
CA ASN A 94 2.98 -19.06 9.80
C ASN A 94 2.10 -19.40 8.60
N ILE A 95 0.91 -20.00 8.80
CA ILE A 95 -0.10 -20.09 7.75
C ILE A 95 -0.36 -18.67 7.26
N CYS A 96 -0.08 -18.42 5.98
CA CYS A 96 -0.46 -17.19 5.32
C CYS A 96 -1.94 -16.97 5.60
N ARG A 97 -2.26 -15.93 6.39
CA ARG A 97 -3.65 -15.53 6.57
C ARG A 97 -4.13 -15.08 5.20
N ILE A 98 -4.83 -15.99 4.52
CA ILE A 98 -5.54 -15.69 3.28
C ILE A 98 -6.56 -14.62 3.67
N LYS A 99 -6.20 -13.36 3.43
CA LYS A 99 -7.11 -12.27 3.62
C LYS A 99 -8.09 -12.34 2.45
N LYS A 100 -9.37 -12.33 2.77
CA LYS A 100 -10.37 -11.90 1.80
C LYS A 100 -10.27 -10.38 1.70
N SER A 101 -10.51 -9.81 0.52
CA SER A 101 -10.70 -8.37 0.43
C SER A 101 -11.96 -7.97 1.21
N ASP A 102 -13.03 -8.77 1.07
CA ASP A 102 -14.31 -8.59 1.76
C ASP A 102 -14.97 -9.94 2.11
N SER A 103 -16.00 -9.93 2.96
CA SER A 103 -16.73 -11.14 3.38
C SER A 103 -17.21 -12.02 2.21
N ASN A 104 -17.58 -11.38 1.10
CA ASN A 104 -18.10 -12.01 -0.11
C ASN A 104 -17.03 -12.34 -1.16
N SER A 105 -15.79 -11.83 -1.01
CA SER A 105 -14.76 -12.07 -2.01
C SER A 105 -14.28 -13.52 -1.97
N GLU A 106 -13.85 -14.01 -3.13
CA GLU A 106 -13.07 -15.24 -3.20
C GLU A 106 -11.76 -15.08 -2.39
N GLN A 107 -11.22 -16.22 -1.98
CA GLN A 107 -9.94 -16.26 -1.29
C GLN A 107 -8.83 -15.79 -2.21
N ILE A 108 -8.04 -14.81 -1.78
CA ILE A 108 -6.88 -14.33 -2.53
C ILE A 108 -5.85 -15.46 -2.59
N LYS A 109 -5.61 -15.99 -3.78
CA LYS A 109 -4.51 -16.92 -4.03
C LYS A 109 -3.22 -16.10 -4.09
N ILE A 110 -2.30 -16.37 -3.17
CA ILE A 110 -0.95 -15.80 -3.21
C ILE A 110 -0.14 -16.65 -4.19
N CYS A 111 0.41 -16.01 -5.21
CA CYS A 111 1.24 -16.63 -6.25
C CYS A 111 2.69 -16.17 -6.09
N SER A 112 3.63 -16.91 -6.67
CA SER A 112 5.00 -16.39 -6.82
C SER A 112 5.01 -15.35 -7.93
N ILE A 113 5.79 -14.27 -7.77
CA ILE A 113 5.95 -13.25 -8.82
C ILE A 113 6.66 -13.81 -10.07
N SER A 114 7.48 -14.84 -9.90
CA SER A 114 8.18 -15.52 -11.01
C SER A 114 7.36 -16.67 -11.61
N GLU A 115 6.10 -16.84 -11.21
CA GLU A 115 5.18 -17.82 -11.83
C GLU A 115 4.78 -17.33 -13.23
N THR A 116 4.61 -18.25 -14.17
CA THR A 116 4.12 -17.91 -15.51
C THR A 116 2.62 -17.65 -15.50
N ILE A 117 2.17 -16.73 -16.35
CA ILE A 117 0.75 -16.46 -16.51
C ILE A 117 0.11 -17.64 -17.27
N SER A 118 -1.04 -18.09 -16.78
CA SER A 118 -1.77 -19.18 -17.43
C SER A 118 -2.20 -18.78 -18.85
N GLY A 119 -1.74 -19.50 -19.86
CA GLY A 119 -2.04 -19.23 -21.28
C GLY A 119 -0.95 -18.45 -22.02
N THR A 120 0.15 -18.08 -21.35
CA THR A 120 1.36 -17.56 -21.98
C THR A 120 2.50 -18.56 -21.80
N ASP A 121 3.31 -18.77 -22.83
CA ASP A 121 4.36 -19.81 -22.77
C ASP A 121 5.60 -19.36 -21.96
N ASP A 122 5.90 -18.05 -21.92
CA ASP A 122 7.13 -17.53 -21.30
C ASP A 122 6.95 -16.23 -20.49
N VAL A 123 5.74 -15.67 -20.38
CA VAL A 123 5.54 -14.41 -19.66
C VAL A 123 5.34 -14.68 -18.18
N THR A 124 6.22 -14.12 -17.36
CA THR A 124 6.10 -14.17 -15.91
C THR A 124 5.17 -13.07 -15.38
N ILE A 125 4.61 -13.27 -14.18
CA ILE A 125 3.81 -12.23 -13.51
C ILE A 125 4.65 -10.95 -13.32
N GLU A 126 5.95 -11.09 -13.01
CA GLU A 126 6.91 -9.98 -12.90
C GLU A 126 6.92 -9.09 -14.14
N GLU A 127 7.01 -9.67 -15.33
CA GLU A 127 7.09 -8.94 -16.60
C GLU A 127 5.77 -8.26 -16.99
N SER A 128 4.66 -8.68 -16.40
CA SER A 128 3.33 -8.11 -16.68
C SER A 128 2.97 -6.93 -15.78
N ILE A 129 3.71 -6.68 -14.69
CA ILE A 129 3.39 -5.61 -13.76
C ILE A 129 4.04 -4.31 -14.27
N ALA A 130 3.20 -3.32 -14.58
CA ALA A 130 3.67 -1.99 -14.96
C ALA A 130 4.28 -1.26 -13.76
N ASP A 131 5.43 -0.60 -13.99
CA ASP A 131 6.03 0.29 -12.99
C ASP A 131 5.53 1.73 -13.20
N GLU A 132 4.58 2.14 -12.37
CA GLU A 132 3.99 3.49 -12.40
C GLU A 132 5.01 4.60 -12.05
N GLN A 133 6.16 4.26 -11.46
CA GLN A 133 7.20 5.23 -11.10
C GLN A 133 8.32 5.28 -12.14
N SER A 134 8.23 4.51 -13.22
CA SER A 134 9.23 4.55 -14.28
C SER A 134 9.23 5.91 -14.98
N GLU A 135 10.39 6.57 -15.01
CA GLU A 135 10.58 7.78 -15.79
C GLU A 135 10.63 7.38 -17.27
N GLU A 136 9.59 7.66 -18.04
CA GLU A 136 9.58 7.47 -19.49
C GLU A 136 10.19 8.70 -20.19
N PRO A 137 11.46 8.67 -20.62
CA PRO A 137 12.17 9.88 -21.04
C PRO A 137 11.57 10.53 -22.28
N PHE A 138 10.96 9.72 -23.14
CA PHE A 138 10.31 10.18 -24.36
C PHE A 138 9.03 10.97 -24.04
N ILE A 139 8.17 10.46 -23.14
CA ILE A 139 6.97 11.17 -22.68
C ILE A 139 7.35 12.48 -22.00
N LEU A 140 8.38 12.46 -21.14
CA LEU A 140 8.86 13.67 -20.46
C LEU A 140 9.33 14.76 -21.44
N ILE A 141 10.02 14.39 -22.52
CA ILE A 141 10.44 15.32 -23.56
C ILE A 141 9.24 15.86 -24.35
N GLU A 142 8.29 15.00 -24.72
CA GLU A 142 7.07 15.41 -25.41
C GLU A 142 6.26 16.41 -24.58
N ASP A 143 6.06 16.11 -23.29
CA ASP A 143 5.40 17.01 -22.34
C ASP A 143 6.16 18.34 -22.18
N GLU A 144 7.49 18.32 -22.15
CA GLU A 144 8.30 19.54 -22.05
C GLU A 144 8.14 20.42 -23.30
N ILE A 145 8.15 19.82 -24.49
CA ILE A 145 7.94 20.51 -25.78
C ILE A 145 6.52 21.08 -25.85
N ASP A 146 5.50 20.30 -25.51
CA ASP A 146 4.11 20.74 -25.51
C ASP A 146 3.88 21.90 -24.52
N ASN A 147 4.51 21.82 -23.34
CA ASN A 147 4.50 22.91 -22.36
C ASN A 147 5.20 24.16 -22.89
N GLU A 148 6.30 24.04 -23.63
CA GLU A 148 6.99 25.18 -24.23
C GLU A 148 6.12 25.87 -25.29
N ILE A 149 5.50 25.10 -26.18
CA ILE A 149 4.57 25.62 -27.20
C ILE A 149 3.38 26.31 -26.53
N LEU A 150 2.77 25.69 -25.51
CA LEU A 150 1.66 26.28 -24.76
C LEU A 150 2.06 27.58 -24.06
N ARG A 151 3.27 27.63 -23.47
CA ARG A 151 3.80 28.85 -22.84
C ARG A 151 3.93 29.97 -23.86
N GLU A 152 4.45 29.70 -25.04
CA GLU A 152 4.59 30.70 -26.11
C GLU A 152 3.23 31.27 -26.54
N ASP A 153 2.25 30.39 -26.76
CA ASP A 153 0.88 30.78 -27.10
C ASP A 153 0.21 31.58 -25.99
N LEU A 154 0.38 31.19 -24.73
CA LEU A 154 -0.10 31.93 -23.56
C LEU A 154 0.52 33.33 -23.49
N PHE A 155 1.83 33.46 -23.75
CA PHE A 155 2.48 34.77 -23.83
C PHE A 155 1.83 35.62 -24.93
N ASN A 156 1.64 35.07 -26.12
CA ASN A 156 1.04 35.79 -27.25
C ASN A 156 -0.35 36.32 -26.89
N VAL A 157 -1.20 35.50 -26.25
CA VAL A 157 -2.54 35.92 -25.79
C VAL A 157 -2.44 36.99 -24.70
N ILE A 158 -1.57 36.80 -23.71
CA ILE A 158 -1.36 37.75 -22.61
C ILE A 158 -0.90 39.12 -23.15
N TYR A 159 0.04 39.15 -24.09
CA TYR A 159 0.53 40.39 -24.69
C TYR A 159 -0.54 41.07 -25.54
N THR A 160 -1.32 40.30 -26.29
CA THR A 160 -2.40 40.78 -27.16
C THR A 160 -3.56 41.37 -26.36
N VAL A 161 -4.03 40.69 -25.31
CA VAL A 161 -5.23 41.07 -24.55
C VAL A 161 -4.95 42.14 -23.49
N LEU A 162 -3.76 42.10 -22.87
CA LEU A 162 -3.41 43.01 -21.77
C LEU A 162 -2.61 44.24 -22.22
N GLY A 163 -2.08 44.28 -23.46
CA GLY A 163 -1.58 45.51 -24.14
C GLY A 163 -0.22 46.04 -23.65
N LYS A 164 0.65 46.59 -24.50
CA LYS A 164 2.12 46.78 -24.28
C LYS A 164 2.56 47.54 -23.00
N GLY A 165 1.71 48.30 -22.33
CA GLY A 165 2.08 48.96 -21.07
C GLY A 165 2.45 47.94 -19.98
N ALA A 166 3.49 48.20 -19.20
CA ALA A 166 3.97 47.36 -18.10
C ALA A 166 2.97 47.35 -16.93
N GLY A 167 1.78 46.80 -17.16
CA GLY A 167 0.73 46.69 -16.15
C GLY A 167 1.06 45.62 -15.12
N LEU A 168 0.80 45.93 -13.84
CA LEU A 168 0.78 44.99 -12.72
C LEU A 168 0.05 43.69 -13.12
N VAL A 169 -1.11 43.82 -13.75
CA VAL A 169 -1.98 42.73 -14.24
C VAL A 169 -1.24 41.69 -15.09
N ARG A 170 -0.38 42.11 -16.02
CA ARG A 170 0.38 41.17 -16.86
C ARG A 170 1.47 40.47 -16.06
N ASN A 171 2.25 41.26 -15.33
CA ASN A 171 3.40 40.74 -14.60
C ASN A 171 2.97 39.77 -13.50
N VAL A 172 1.80 39.99 -12.89
CA VAL A 172 1.19 39.06 -11.94
C VAL A 172 1.00 37.69 -12.59
N LEU A 173 0.42 37.59 -13.79
CA LEU A 173 0.24 36.29 -14.47
C LEU A 173 1.59 35.63 -14.82
N ILE A 174 2.52 36.39 -15.41
CA ILE A 174 3.82 35.85 -15.83
C ILE A 174 4.63 35.34 -14.63
N MET A 175 4.58 36.06 -13.51
CA MET A 175 5.36 35.74 -12.32
C MET A 175 4.69 34.70 -11.44
N HIS A 176 3.37 34.76 -11.29
CA HIS A 176 2.67 33.83 -10.41
C HIS A 176 2.71 32.41 -10.98
N TYR A 177 2.48 32.27 -12.28
CA TYR A 177 2.48 30.98 -12.97
C TYR A 177 3.85 30.58 -13.54
N GLY A 178 4.91 31.37 -13.29
CA GLY A 178 6.26 31.00 -13.71
C GLY A 178 6.46 30.93 -15.24
N LEU A 179 5.70 31.69 -16.03
CA LEU A 179 5.81 31.61 -17.50
C LEU A 179 7.20 32.01 -18.01
N LYS A 180 7.97 32.81 -17.26
CA LYS A 180 9.34 33.23 -17.59
C LYS A 180 10.39 32.79 -16.55
N GLY A 181 10.12 31.71 -15.80
CA GLY A 181 11.02 31.21 -14.76
C GLY A 181 10.26 30.60 -13.59
N GLN A 182 10.83 30.70 -12.37
CA GLN A 182 10.20 30.09 -11.21
C GLN A 182 8.91 30.83 -10.79
N PRO A 183 7.83 30.10 -10.44
CA PRO A 183 6.59 30.69 -9.97
C PRO A 183 6.81 31.45 -8.65
N GLN A 184 6.18 32.60 -8.52
CA GLN A 184 6.28 33.47 -7.35
C GLN A 184 4.96 33.53 -6.60
N THR A 185 5.01 33.57 -5.27
CA THR A 185 3.79 33.74 -4.46
C THR A 185 3.24 35.16 -4.57
N PHE A 186 1.95 35.36 -4.31
CA PHE A 186 1.36 36.69 -4.29
C PHE A 186 2.04 37.65 -3.31
N GLU A 187 2.58 37.15 -2.21
CA GLU A 187 3.33 37.94 -1.24
C GLU A 187 4.68 38.43 -1.80
N GLN A 188 5.39 37.56 -2.52
CA GLN A 188 6.64 37.93 -3.20
C GLN A 188 6.39 38.97 -4.31
N ILE A 189 5.32 38.79 -5.08
CA ILE A 189 4.91 39.72 -6.15
C ILE A 189 4.48 41.06 -5.54
N ALA A 190 3.66 41.04 -4.48
CA ALA A 190 3.21 42.23 -3.76
C ALA A 190 4.39 43.05 -3.24
N LYS A 191 5.38 42.39 -2.62
CA LYS A 191 6.63 43.02 -2.17
C LYS A 191 7.42 43.63 -3.33
N LYS A 192 7.49 42.96 -4.48
CA LYS A 192 8.21 43.42 -5.67
C LYS A 192 7.59 44.66 -6.32
N PHE A 193 6.26 44.72 -6.37
CA PHE A 193 5.52 45.86 -6.94
C PHE A 193 5.14 46.94 -5.90
N LYS A 194 5.51 46.76 -4.63
CA LYS A 194 5.14 47.65 -3.52
C LYS A 194 3.62 47.86 -3.41
N VAL A 195 2.86 46.78 -3.60
CA VAL A 195 1.40 46.74 -3.49
C VAL A 195 0.97 45.74 -2.42
N THR A 196 -0.31 45.72 -2.06
CA THR A 196 -0.82 44.71 -1.13
C THR A 196 -1.06 43.37 -1.83
N ARG A 197 -1.06 42.27 -1.07
CA ARG A 197 -1.41 40.93 -1.56
C ARG A 197 -2.80 40.91 -2.22
N GLN A 198 -3.78 41.61 -1.63
CA GLN A 198 -5.13 41.71 -2.17
C GLN A 198 -5.14 42.40 -3.55
N SER A 199 -4.35 43.46 -3.75
CA SER A 199 -4.25 44.10 -5.06
C SER A 199 -3.65 43.17 -6.14
N VAL A 200 -2.74 42.27 -5.77
CA VAL A 200 -2.20 41.25 -6.67
C VAL A 200 -3.29 40.24 -7.07
N GLN A 201 -4.08 39.75 -6.12
CA GLN A 201 -5.20 38.84 -6.37
C GLN A 201 -6.29 39.48 -7.24
N GLU A 202 -6.62 40.75 -6.96
CA GLU A 202 -7.57 41.49 -7.81
C GLU A 202 -7.04 41.67 -9.23
N ALA A 203 -5.74 41.93 -9.38
CA ALA A 203 -5.11 42.09 -10.68
C ALA A 203 -5.15 40.78 -11.47
N GLU A 204 -4.86 39.65 -10.84
CA GLU A 204 -5.00 38.31 -11.41
C GLU A 204 -6.44 38.05 -11.87
N PHE A 205 -7.43 38.23 -11.00
CA PHE A 205 -8.83 38.00 -11.33
C PHE A 205 -9.29 38.85 -12.51
N LYS A 206 -8.92 40.13 -12.53
CA LYS A 206 -9.20 41.05 -13.65
C LYS A 206 -8.51 40.59 -14.94
N ALA A 207 -7.29 40.06 -14.85
CA ALA A 207 -6.55 39.54 -15.99
C ALA A 207 -7.23 38.31 -16.61
N ILE A 208 -7.50 37.29 -15.79
CA ILE A 208 -8.11 36.02 -16.21
C ILE A 208 -9.49 36.27 -16.80
N LYS A 209 -10.32 37.10 -16.12
CA LYS A 209 -11.65 37.46 -16.63
C LYS A 209 -11.59 38.13 -18.00
N LYS A 210 -10.58 38.97 -18.24
CA LYS A 210 -10.40 39.65 -19.53
C LYS A 210 -9.91 38.68 -20.62
N ILE A 211 -8.97 37.79 -20.30
CA ILE A 211 -8.50 36.75 -21.23
C ILE A 211 -9.66 35.81 -21.62
N ARG A 212 -10.41 35.30 -20.64
CA ARG A 212 -11.55 34.40 -20.87
C ARG A 212 -12.61 34.98 -21.83
N ASN A 213 -12.85 36.28 -21.74
CA ASN A 213 -13.87 36.95 -22.55
C ASN A 213 -13.35 37.45 -23.91
N SER A 214 -12.04 37.45 -24.11
CA SER A 214 -11.42 37.89 -25.38
C SER A 214 -11.53 36.85 -26.48
N GLU A 215 -11.52 37.29 -27.74
CA GLU A 215 -11.51 36.39 -28.89
C GLU A 215 -10.24 35.52 -28.93
N ALA A 216 -9.08 36.10 -28.64
CA ALA A 216 -7.81 35.39 -28.56
C ALA A 216 -7.80 34.32 -27.45
N GLY A 217 -8.36 34.62 -26.27
CA GLY A 217 -8.47 33.64 -25.18
C GLY A 217 -9.45 32.52 -25.51
N LYS A 218 -10.58 32.82 -26.17
CA LYS A 218 -11.52 31.79 -26.66
C LYS A 218 -10.90 30.89 -27.73
N ALA A 219 -10.12 31.46 -28.64
CA ALA A 219 -9.38 30.70 -29.65
C ALA A 219 -8.33 29.78 -29.02
N LEU A 220 -7.59 30.27 -28.01
CA LEU A 220 -6.64 29.48 -27.24
C LEU A 220 -7.32 28.31 -26.51
N MET A 221 -8.41 28.60 -25.77
CA MET A 221 -9.19 27.57 -25.08
C MET A 221 -9.73 26.51 -26.04
N LYS A 222 -10.12 26.90 -27.26
CA LYS A 222 -10.57 25.95 -28.30
C LYS A 222 -9.41 25.12 -28.87
N LYS A 223 -8.24 25.72 -29.10
CA LYS A 223 -7.04 25.04 -29.62
C LYS A 223 -6.58 23.91 -28.67
N TYR A 224 -6.62 24.17 -27.37
CA TYR A 224 -6.16 23.25 -26.32
C TYR A 224 -7.30 22.53 -25.59
N GLN A 225 -8.52 22.59 -26.14
CA GLN A 225 -9.69 21.97 -25.54
C GLN A 225 -9.49 20.46 -25.31
N TRP A 226 -8.78 19.79 -26.23
CA TRP A 226 -8.51 18.37 -26.16
C TRP A 226 -7.59 17.99 -24.97
N MET A 227 -6.55 18.79 -24.69
CA MET A 227 -5.65 18.54 -23.53
C MET A 227 -6.41 18.63 -22.20
N VAL A 228 -7.35 19.58 -22.10
CA VAL A 228 -8.21 19.72 -20.91
C VAL A 228 -9.17 18.53 -20.80
N PHE A 229 -9.74 18.05 -21.91
CA PHE A 229 -10.58 16.85 -21.91
C PHE A 229 -9.81 15.60 -21.47
N ASN A 230 -8.60 15.39 -22.00
CA ASN A 230 -7.75 14.27 -21.62
C ASN A 230 -7.31 14.32 -20.14
N SER A 231 -6.97 15.51 -19.63
CA SER A 231 -6.65 15.67 -18.20
C SER A 231 -7.85 15.38 -17.30
N LEU A 232 -9.07 15.74 -17.73
CA LEU A 232 -10.30 15.43 -17.00
C LEU A 232 -10.69 13.94 -17.13
N GLU A 233 -10.33 13.29 -18.23
CA GLU A 233 -10.51 11.84 -18.42
C GLU A 233 -9.52 11.06 -17.54
N HIS A 234 -8.28 11.51 -17.42
CA HIS A 234 -7.32 10.99 -16.44
C HIS A 234 -7.73 11.26 -14.98
N GLU A 235 -8.27 12.43 -14.65
CA GLU A 235 -8.84 12.69 -13.31
C GLU A 235 -10.08 11.82 -13.04
N LYS A 236 -10.92 11.58 -14.06
CA LYS A 236 -12.03 10.63 -13.99
C LYS A 236 -11.53 9.21 -13.75
N ASP A 237 -10.42 8.81 -14.38
CA ASP A 237 -9.82 7.49 -14.19
C ASP A 237 -9.13 7.34 -12.83
N GLN A 238 -8.55 8.42 -12.28
CA GLN A 238 -8.07 8.47 -10.89
C GLN A 238 -9.22 8.42 -9.87
N ILE A 239 -10.39 9.00 -10.19
CA ILE A 239 -11.61 8.85 -9.40
C ILE A 239 -12.17 7.42 -9.54
N ASN A 240 -12.08 6.81 -10.72
CA ASN A 240 -12.51 5.44 -10.98
C ASN A 240 -11.54 4.36 -10.45
N GLN A 241 -10.27 4.71 -10.14
CA GLN A 241 -9.34 3.83 -9.43
C GLN A 241 -9.83 3.45 -8.02
N PHE A 242 -10.89 4.11 -7.53
CA PHE A 242 -11.65 3.72 -6.34
C PHE A 242 -13.14 3.46 -6.60
N ALA A 243 -13.55 2.79 -7.69
CA ALA A 243 -14.90 2.20 -7.71
C ALA A 243 -15.10 1.15 -8.80
N SER A 244 -15.39 -0.09 -8.39
CA SER A 244 -16.22 -0.98 -9.22
C SER A 244 -17.53 -0.27 -9.56
N PRO A 245 -18.08 -0.40 -10.78
CA PRO A 245 -19.40 0.13 -11.16
C PRO A 245 -20.52 -0.22 -10.16
N ASP A 246 -20.38 -1.34 -9.46
CA ASP A 246 -21.31 -1.82 -8.43
C ASP A 246 -21.30 -0.94 -7.17
N ILE A 247 -20.14 -0.37 -6.80
CA ILE A 247 -20.00 0.52 -5.63
C ILE A 247 -20.58 1.91 -5.94
N VAL A 248 -20.48 2.37 -7.20
CA VAL A 248 -21.11 3.65 -7.62
C VAL A 248 -22.64 3.55 -7.55
N LEU A 249 -23.21 2.39 -7.90
CA LEU A 249 -24.65 2.11 -7.74
C LEU A 249 -25.06 2.06 -6.26
N GLU A 250 -24.24 1.48 -5.39
CA GLU A 250 -24.47 1.42 -3.94
C GLU A 250 -24.29 2.79 -3.25
N MET A 251 -23.40 3.65 -3.77
CA MET A 251 -23.19 5.01 -3.28
C MET A 251 -24.26 6.01 -3.76
N LEU A 252 -24.90 5.76 -4.90
CA LEU A 252 -26.07 6.54 -5.33
C LEU A 252 -27.27 6.32 -4.38
N GLU A 253 -27.43 5.12 -3.83
CA GLU A 253 -28.42 4.86 -2.77
C GLU A 253 -28.12 5.63 -1.47
N THR A 254 -26.86 5.84 -1.11
CA THR A 254 -26.51 6.62 0.09
C THR A 254 -26.62 8.13 -0.11
N LEU A 255 -26.40 8.63 -1.33
CA LEU A 255 -26.69 10.01 -1.71
C LEU A 255 -28.19 10.30 -1.67
N ASP A 256 -29.03 9.38 -2.15
CA ASP A 256 -30.49 9.52 -2.04
C ASP A 256 -30.96 9.52 -0.57
N ASN A 257 -30.33 8.72 0.30
CA ASN A 257 -30.60 8.73 1.74
C ASN A 257 -30.14 10.02 2.44
N LEU A 258 -29.00 10.61 2.02
CA LEU A 258 -28.53 11.91 2.51
C LEU A 258 -29.42 13.06 2.02
N LEU A 259 -29.89 12.99 0.78
CA LEU A 259 -30.82 13.96 0.21
C LEU A 259 -32.20 13.88 0.88
N TYR A 260 -32.70 12.66 1.19
CA TYR A 260 -33.88 12.44 2.03
C TYR A 260 -33.70 12.95 3.47
N GLY A 261 -32.52 12.80 4.05
CA GLY A 261 -32.18 13.31 5.39
C GLY A 261 -32.14 14.83 5.46
N ILE A 262 -31.58 15.49 4.44
CA ILE A 262 -31.53 16.95 4.33
C ILE A 262 -32.93 17.52 4.03
N LEU A 263 -33.75 16.85 3.21
CA LEU A 263 -35.13 17.25 2.94
C LEU A 263 -36.05 17.07 4.16
N ASN A 264 -35.84 16.05 5.01
CA ASN A 264 -36.59 15.85 6.26
C ASN A 264 -36.18 16.80 7.41
N GLN A 265 -35.12 17.59 7.26
CA GLN A 265 -34.74 18.64 8.21
C GLN A 265 -35.31 20.02 7.87
N CYS A 266 -36.08 20.13 6.78
CA CYS A 266 -36.74 21.38 6.37
C CYS A 266 -38.25 21.43 6.72
N CYS A 267 -38.72 20.58 7.63
CA CYS A 267 -40.01 20.70 8.33
C CYS A 267 -39.78 20.73 9.84
#